data_AF-A0A3C0GHX1-F1
#
_entry.id   AF-A0A3C0GHX1-F1
#
_cell.length_a   1.000
_cell.length_b   1.000
_cell.length_c   1.000
_cell.angle_alpha   90.00
_cell.angle_beta   90.00
_cell.angle_gamma   90.00
#
_symmetry.space_group_name_H-M   'P 1'
#
loop_
_entity.id
_entity.type
_entity.pdbx_description
1 polymer ?
#
loop_
_entity_poly.entity_id
_entity_poly.type
_entity_poly.pdbx_seq_one_letter_code
_entity_poly.pdbx_strand_id
1 'polypeptide(L)'
;VKFVSKGGTLLITKAAKDERMSYFFGMTPGADWSTNKVASGLFFNKPLFPGMQGRGFDNETTHLGFNTSNFSSNVNVLVSAYNDNNYPVLVENQIGNGKVILYNSSQVLKKEMRGLLFSASLLGLEGIPYPIANIGTLFLDDFPSAVYDENGKAITLKNGEGKSEFLKKDWWPKMKKFSQEEDIKFSAYVTFNADDKNTGEANFKSWDQTGLLDGKNEDGTNKWMTNEFTNRGHELGFRGYNDLSLSKELWQDTDLILENIKASEKKWEENISKSLPTSYVAPNNKIDSLGLISLKKGFPSLNFVHTSFLGDLYKGGNRE
;
A
#
# COMPACT_ATOMS: atom_id res chain seq x y z
N VAL A 1 29.31 20.34 19.11
CA VAL A 1 30.50 20.10 18.26
C VAL A 1 31.24 18.82 18.67
N LYS A 2 31.69 18.67 19.93
CA LYS A 2 32.48 17.53 20.44
C LYS A 2 31.93 16.14 20.08
N PHE A 3 30.61 15.94 20.11
CA PHE A 3 29.97 14.67 19.72
C PHE A 3 30.21 14.36 18.23
N VAL A 4 29.82 15.28 17.36
CA VAL A 4 29.94 15.12 15.90
C VAL A 4 31.40 14.99 15.48
N SER A 5 32.28 15.87 15.96
CA SER A 5 33.70 15.87 15.58
C SER A 5 34.44 14.57 15.91
N LYS A 6 33.93 13.77 16.85
CA LYS A 6 34.50 12.48 17.28
C LYS A 6 33.92 11.27 16.56
N GLY A 7 33.10 11.46 15.52
CA GLY A 7 32.45 10.37 14.77
C GLY A 7 30.94 10.27 14.97
N GLY A 8 30.35 11.10 15.84
CA GLY A 8 28.91 11.11 16.02
C GLY A 8 28.16 11.63 14.78
N THR A 9 26.94 11.13 14.57
CA THR A 9 26.03 11.66 13.54
C THR A 9 24.86 12.40 14.19
N LEU A 10 24.60 13.63 13.75
CA LEU A 10 23.42 14.41 14.17
C LEU A 10 22.41 14.45 13.01
N LEU A 11 21.22 13.91 13.22
CA LEU A 11 20.10 14.03 12.28
C LEU A 11 19.19 15.17 12.70
N ILE A 12 19.00 16.15 11.83
CA ILE A 12 18.14 17.32 12.03
C ILE A 12 16.99 17.22 11.03
N THR A 13 15.81 16.88 11.54
CA THR A 13 14.63 16.53 10.73
C THR A 13 13.76 17.73 10.34
N LYS A 14 14.23 18.96 10.59
CA LYS A 14 13.50 20.17 10.25
C LYS A 14 14.45 21.36 10.07
N ALA A 15 14.25 22.12 9.01
CA ALA A 15 14.87 23.43 8.84
C ALA A 15 14.25 24.41 9.86
N ALA A 16 15.08 24.90 10.78
CA ALA A 16 14.69 25.91 11.76
C ALA A 16 15.78 26.98 11.84
N LYS A 17 15.38 28.25 11.87
CA LYS A 17 16.31 29.38 12.01
C LYS A 17 16.93 29.35 13.41
N ASP A 18 18.19 28.95 13.48
CA ASP A 18 19.01 29.01 14.67
C ASP A 18 20.46 29.25 14.24
N GLU A 19 20.98 30.44 14.53
CA GLU A 19 22.32 30.85 14.15
C GLU A 19 23.38 29.86 14.67
N ARG A 20 23.18 29.34 15.88
CA ARG A 20 24.08 28.37 16.54
C ARG A 20 24.14 27.04 15.78
N MET A 21 23.12 26.73 14.99
CA MET A 21 23.03 25.52 14.19
C MET A 21 23.56 25.67 12.76
N SER A 22 23.79 26.89 12.28
CA SER A 22 24.21 27.18 10.90
C SER A 22 25.49 26.44 10.50
N TYR A 23 26.47 26.37 11.41
CA TYR A 23 27.68 25.57 11.21
C TYR A 23 27.38 24.08 11.02
N PHE A 24 26.44 23.53 11.80
CA PHE A 24 26.03 22.13 11.68
C PHE A 24 25.25 21.88 10.39
N PHE A 25 24.40 22.81 9.98
CA PHE A 25 23.67 22.75 8.71
C PHE A 25 24.58 22.77 7.47
N GLY A 26 25.86 23.15 7.63
CA GLY A 26 26.79 23.31 6.51
C GLY A 26 26.60 24.64 5.78
N MET A 27 26.10 25.65 6.48
CA MET A 27 25.92 26.99 5.92
C MET A 27 27.24 27.76 5.83
N THR A 28 27.30 28.71 4.91
CA THR A 28 28.40 29.68 4.82
C THR A 28 28.32 30.71 5.95
N PRO A 29 29.43 31.35 6.36
CA PRO A 29 29.40 32.39 7.40
C PRO A 29 28.51 33.60 7.06
N GLY A 30 28.25 33.86 5.78
CA GLY A 30 27.40 34.96 5.30
C GLY A 30 25.97 34.53 4.93
N ALA A 31 25.54 33.34 5.34
CA ALA A 31 24.17 32.88 5.09
C ALA A 31 23.14 33.86 5.67
N ASP A 32 22.14 34.23 4.87
CA ASP A 32 21.07 35.16 5.25
C ASP A 32 19.80 34.45 5.76
N TRP A 33 19.82 33.12 5.79
CA TRP A 33 18.71 32.24 6.17
C TRP A 33 17.43 32.51 5.36
N SER A 34 17.58 33.00 4.13
CA SER A 34 16.48 33.14 3.19
C SER A 34 15.86 31.79 2.85
N THR A 35 14.55 31.78 2.66
CA THR A 35 13.75 30.57 2.47
C THR A 35 13.36 30.41 1.00
N ASN A 36 13.48 29.20 0.45
CA ASN A 36 12.96 28.86 -0.86
C ASN A 36 11.47 28.51 -0.75
N LYS A 37 10.62 29.14 -1.58
CA LYS A 37 9.16 28.95 -1.55
C LYS A 37 8.61 28.13 -2.73
N VAL A 38 9.49 27.63 -3.59
CA VAL A 38 9.13 27.01 -4.88
C VAL A 38 9.55 25.55 -4.95
N ALA A 39 10.73 25.22 -4.41
CA ALA A 39 11.29 23.88 -4.47
C ALA A 39 10.37 22.82 -3.83
N SER A 40 10.05 21.77 -4.57
CA SER A 40 9.12 20.69 -4.21
C SER A 40 9.57 19.33 -4.73
N GLY A 41 9.00 18.25 -4.18
CA GLY A 41 9.34 16.89 -4.59
C GLY A 41 10.74 16.46 -4.15
N LEU A 42 11.12 15.24 -4.50
CA LEU A 42 12.39 14.62 -4.12
C LEU A 42 13.12 14.11 -5.37
N PHE A 43 14.40 14.37 -5.48
CA PHE A 43 15.28 13.80 -6.50
C PHE A 43 16.51 13.19 -5.83
N PHE A 44 16.74 11.89 -6.02
CA PHE A 44 17.77 11.16 -5.28
C PHE A 44 19.12 11.21 -6.01
N ASN A 45 20.01 12.10 -5.57
CA ASN A 45 21.38 12.18 -6.13
C ASN A 45 22.24 10.99 -5.73
N LYS A 46 21.94 10.39 -4.57
CA LYS A 46 22.65 9.25 -3.97
C LYS A 46 21.70 8.07 -3.75
N PRO A 47 22.20 6.83 -3.69
CA PRO A 47 21.38 5.63 -3.50
C PRO A 47 20.92 5.48 -2.03
N LEU A 48 20.08 6.39 -1.54
CA LEU A 48 19.44 6.28 -0.21
C LEU A 48 18.41 5.15 -0.14
N PHE A 49 17.89 4.76 -1.30
CA PHE A 49 17.11 3.56 -1.51
C PHE A 49 17.71 2.79 -2.70
N PRO A 50 17.64 1.45 -2.71
CA PRO A 50 18.00 0.66 -3.87
C PRO A 50 17.26 1.11 -5.12
N GLY A 51 17.99 1.27 -6.21
CA GLY A 51 17.42 1.62 -7.52
C GLY A 51 16.88 3.04 -7.64
N MET A 52 16.91 3.86 -6.58
CA MET A 52 16.36 5.23 -6.62
C MET A 52 17.36 6.30 -7.05
N GLN A 53 18.66 6.03 -7.07
CA GLN A 53 19.64 7.01 -7.54
C GLN A 53 19.29 7.46 -8.97
N GLY A 54 19.24 8.78 -9.18
CA GLY A 54 18.85 9.40 -10.44
C GLY A 54 17.34 9.40 -10.72
N ARG A 55 16.50 8.95 -9.77
CA ARG A 55 15.04 8.99 -9.88
C ARG A 55 14.47 10.15 -9.08
N GLY A 56 13.37 10.68 -9.60
CA GLY A 56 12.59 11.75 -8.99
C GLY A 56 11.20 11.28 -8.58
N PHE A 57 10.64 11.90 -7.55
CA PHE A 57 9.27 11.74 -7.10
C PHE A 57 8.67 13.13 -6.88
N ASP A 58 7.71 13.49 -7.73
CA ASP A 58 6.93 14.71 -7.55
C ASP A 58 5.78 14.43 -6.59
N ASN A 59 5.98 14.77 -5.32
CA ASN A 59 4.92 14.71 -4.31
C ASN A 59 4.23 16.07 -4.14
N GLU A 60 4.52 17.03 -5.02
CA GLU A 60 4.02 18.41 -5.00
C GLU A 60 4.23 19.15 -3.68
N THR A 61 5.04 18.60 -2.77
CA THR A 61 5.22 19.13 -1.42
C THR A 61 6.35 20.16 -1.45
N THR A 62 6.00 21.43 -1.32
CA THR A 62 6.97 22.53 -1.19
C THR A 62 7.76 22.41 0.12
N HIS A 63 9.09 22.46 0.05
CA HIS A 63 9.95 22.24 1.21
C HIS A 63 9.96 23.41 2.20
N LEU A 64 9.93 24.65 1.72
CA LEU A 64 10.00 25.86 2.58
C LEU A 64 11.23 25.86 3.51
N GLY A 65 12.34 25.28 3.08
CA GLY A 65 13.63 25.33 3.79
C GLY A 65 14.55 26.43 3.24
N PHE A 66 15.82 26.40 3.63
CA PHE A 66 16.80 27.42 3.29
C PHE A 66 17.21 27.37 1.81
N ASN A 67 17.40 28.54 1.21
CA ASN A 67 17.90 28.67 -0.16
C ASN A 67 19.30 28.04 -0.32
N THR A 68 19.59 27.51 -1.51
CA THR A 68 20.88 26.90 -1.87
C THR A 68 22.06 27.83 -1.59
N SER A 69 21.91 29.14 -1.79
CA SER A 69 22.95 30.15 -1.54
C SER A 69 23.43 30.19 -0.08
N ASN A 70 22.65 29.68 0.88
CA ASN A 70 23.07 29.61 2.27
C ASN A 70 24.10 28.51 2.52
N PHE A 71 24.16 27.47 1.68
CA PHE A 71 24.99 26.30 1.91
C PHE A 71 26.39 26.45 1.30
N SER A 72 27.39 25.90 1.99
CA SER A 72 28.75 25.78 1.48
C SER A 72 28.81 24.80 0.31
N SER A 73 29.68 25.03 -0.67
CA SER A 73 29.93 24.09 -1.77
C SER A 73 30.50 22.75 -1.30
N ASN A 74 30.96 22.65 -0.04
CA ASN A 74 31.55 21.45 0.54
C ASN A 74 30.50 20.49 1.12
N VAL A 75 29.22 20.88 1.19
CA VAL A 75 28.17 19.97 1.66
C VAL A 75 27.86 18.93 0.60
N ASN A 76 27.54 17.71 1.02
CA ASN A 76 27.15 16.62 0.14
C ASN A 76 25.61 16.58 0.06
N VAL A 77 25.05 16.89 -1.11
CA VAL A 77 23.60 16.90 -1.32
C VAL A 77 23.12 15.50 -1.70
N LEU A 78 22.46 14.83 -0.77
CA LEU A 78 21.98 13.45 -0.95
C LEU A 78 20.67 13.39 -1.72
N VAL A 79 19.79 14.37 -1.48
CA VAL A 79 18.50 14.54 -2.15
C VAL A 79 18.33 16.00 -2.53
N SER A 80 17.96 16.25 -3.77
CA SER A 80 17.55 17.58 -4.27
C SER A 80 16.02 17.67 -4.39
N ALA A 81 15.49 18.86 -4.66
CA ALA A 81 14.08 18.98 -5.03
C ALA A 81 13.87 18.43 -6.45
N TYR A 82 12.68 17.89 -6.71
CA TYR A 82 12.32 17.34 -8.02
C TYR A 82 12.23 18.43 -9.10
N ASN A 83 11.62 19.56 -8.76
CA ASN A 83 11.44 20.69 -9.68
C ASN A 83 12.65 21.65 -9.72
N ASP A 84 13.62 21.48 -8.83
CA ASP A 84 14.85 22.25 -8.77
C ASP A 84 15.99 21.38 -8.22
N ASN A 85 16.77 20.80 -9.13
CA ASN A 85 17.88 19.91 -8.77
C ASN A 85 19.01 20.62 -8.00
N ASN A 86 19.02 21.96 -7.94
CA ASN A 86 19.97 22.72 -7.13
C ASN A 86 19.51 22.93 -5.69
N TYR A 87 18.22 22.75 -5.39
CA TYR A 87 17.71 22.93 -4.03
C TYR A 87 18.10 21.71 -3.17
N PRO A 88 18.84 21.89 -2.07
CA PRO A 88 19.36 20.77 -1.32
C PRO A 88 18.35 20.32 -0.24
N VAL A 89 17.59 19.26 -0.51
CA VAL A 89 16.54 18.74 0.40
C VAL A 89 17.13 17.96 1.57
N LEU A 90 18.07 17.06 1.30
CA LEU A 90 18.78 16.29 2.32
C LEU A 90 20.28 16.52 2.16
N VAL A 91 20.88 17.14 3.18
CA VAL A 91 22.27 17.60 3.16
C VAL A 91 23.08 16.82 4.18
N GLU A 92 24.25 16.34 3.77
CA GLU A 92 25.28 15.82 4.67
C GLU A 92 26.43 16.83 4.77
N ASN A 93 26.71 17.28 5.99
CA ASN A 93 27.82 18.16 6.32
C ASN A 93 28.82 17.41 7.21
N GLN A 94 30.04 17.22 6.72
CA GLN A 94 31.10 16.51 7.44
C GLN A 94 31.79 17.44 8.45
N ILE A 95 31.92 17.00 9.70
CA ILE A 95 32.57 17.76 10.78
C ILE A 95 33.49 16.81 11.55
N GLY A 96 34.80 17.01 11.42
CA GLY A 96 35.80 16.11 11.99
C GLY A 96 35.62 14.69 11.43
N ASN A 97 35.49 13.71 12.31
CA ASN A 97 35.26 12.30 11.92
C ASN A 97 33.78 11.93 11.78
N GLY A 98 32.85 12.85 12.09
CA GLY A 98 31.42 12.60 12.02
C GLY A 98 30.71 13.57 11.09
N LYS A 99 29.39 13.62 11.19
CA LYS A 99 28.56 14.34 10.22
C LYS A 99 27.23 14.82 10.77
N VAL A 100 26.63 15.76 10.05
CA VAL A 100 25.28 16.25 10.29
C VAL A 100 24.45 15.98 9.05
N ILE A 101 23.31 15.35 9.23
CA ILE A 101 22.31 15.17 8.18
C ILE A 101 21.18 16.17 8.44
N LEU A 102 20.95 17.10 7.54
CA LEU A 102 19.86 18.07 7.60
C LEU A 102 18.79 17.73 6.56
N TYR A 103 17.55 17.53 7.01
CA TYR A 103 16.37 17.64 6.17
C TYR A 103 15.97 19.11 6.06
N ASN A 104 16.37 19.74 4.96
CA ASN A 104 16.18 21.16 4.69
C ASN A 104 14.76 21.43 4.18
N SER A 105 13.81 21.22 5.08
CA SER A 105 12.38 21.40 4.82
C SER A 105 11.69 21.77 6.13
N SER A 106 10.67 22.62 6.06
CA SER A 106 9.80 22.89 7.20
C SER A 106 8.70 21.84 7.35
N GLN A 107 8.55 20.95 6.36
CA GLN A 107 7.51 19.93 6.31
C GLN A 107 7.73 18.87 7.38
N VAL A 108 6.63 18.45 8.00
CA VAL A 108 6.67 17.32 8.93
C VAL A 108 6.83 16.03 8.14
N LEU A 109 7.76 15.17 8.57
CA LEU A 109 7.91 13.83 7.99
C LEU A 109 6.70 12.97 8.38
N LYS A 110 5.72 12.90 7.48
CA LYS A 110 4.49 12.11 7.61
C LYS A 110 4.72 10.63 7.29
N LYS A 111 3.65 9.82 7.32
CA LYS A 111 3.67 8.36 7.14
C LYS A 111 4.39 7.96 5.84
N GLU A 112 4.10 8.68 4.76
CA GLU A 112 4.68 8.52 3.43
C GLU A 112 6.18 8.84 3.35
N MET A 113 6.72 9.61 4.30
CA MET A 113 8.13 9.99 4.36
C MET A 113 8.96 9.09 5.30
N ARG A 114 8.36 8.06 5.92
CA ARG A 114 9.04 7.16 6.86
C ARG A 114 10.26 6.48 6.25
N GLY A 115 10.19 6.09 4.97
CA GLY A 115 11.34 5.54 4.25
C GLY A 115 12.51 6.52 4.22
N LEU A 116 12.27 7.80 3.91
CA LEU A 116 13.32 8.82 3.88
C LEU A 116 13.91 9.04 5.28
N LEU A 117 13.06 9.14 6.31
CA LEU A 117 13.49 9.29 7.70
C LEU A 117 14.37 8.12 8.15
N PHE A 118 13.95 6.89 7.84
CA PHE A 118 14.66 5.69 8.19
C PHE A 118 16.02 5.61 7.47
N SER A 119 16.05 5.81 6.15
CA SER A 119 17.29 5.84 5.37
C SER A 119 18.25 6.95 5.85
N ALA A 120 17.74 8.14 6.16
CA ALA A 120 18.57 9.22 6.71
C ALA A 120 19.14 8.88 8.09
N SER A 121 18.40 8.13 8.92
CA SER A 121 18.85 7.67 10.23
C SER A 121 19.94 6.59 10.11
N LEU A 122 19.81 5.67 9.13
CA LEU A 122 20.82 4.64 8.86
C LEU A 122 22.20 5.23 8.50
N LEU A 123 22.25 6.42 7.89
CA LEU A 123 23.52 7.09 7.60
C LEU A 123 24.36 7.35 8.86
N GLY A 124 23.72 7.41 10.03
CA GLY A 124 24.39 7.60 11.32
C GLY A 124 24.76 6.31 12.06
N LEU A 125 24.43 5.15 11.50
CA LEU A 125 24.73 3.85 12.09
C LEU A 125 25.80 3.14 11.26
N GLU A 126 26.90 2.77 11.92
CA GLU A 126 28.00 2.04 11.27
C GLU A 126 27.83 0.54 11.47
N GLY A 127 28.10 -0.25 10.42
CA GLY A 127 28.10 -1.71 10.50
C GLY A 127 26.74 -2.37 10.68
N ILE A 128 25.63 -1.65 10.44
CA ILE A 128 24.27 -2.22 10.50
C ILE A 128 23.87 -2.72 9.12
N PRO A 129 23.77 -4.05 8.90
CA PRO A 129 23.19 -4.58 7.68
C PRO A 129 21.69 -4.26 7.66
N TYR A 130 21.22 -3.63 6.58
CA TYR A 130 19.79 -3.39 6.36
C TYR A 130 19.30 -4.24 5.18
N PRO A 131 18.54 -5.32 5.43
CA PRO A 131 17.98 -6.12 4.35
C PRO A 131 16.84 -5.35 3.69
N ILE A 132 16.86 -5.31 2.35
CA ILE A 132 15.78 -4.73 1.56
C ILE A 132 15.13 -5.86 0.80
N ALA A 133 13.86 -6.11 1.11
CA ALA A 133 13.07 -7.11 0.42
C ALA A 133 12.81 -6.63 -1.01
N ASN A 134 13.42 -7.30 -2.00
CA ASN A 134 13.12 -7.08 -3.42
C ASN A 134 11.88 -7.90 -3.80
N ILE A 135 10.73 -7.51 -3.25
CA ILE A 135 9.46 -8.20 -3.44
C ILE A 135 8.53 -7.36 -4.31
N GLY A 136 7.88 -8.02 -5.26
CA GLY A 136 6.72 -7.49 -5.96
C GLY A 136 5.51 -8.35 -5.60
N THR A 137 4.37 -7.73 -5.35
CA THR A 137 3.11 -8.43 -5.14
C THR A 137 2.12 -8.01 -6.21
N LEU A 138 1.31 -8.95 -6.69
CA LEU A 138 0.24 -8.66 -7.63
C LEU A 138 -1.07 -9.20 -7.07
N PHE A 139 -1.98 -8.28 -6.83
CA PHE A 139 -3.30 -8.56 -6.29
C PHE A 139 -4.35 -8.50 -7.40
N LEU A 140 -5.18 -9.53 -7.51
CA LEU A 140 -6.36 -9.52 -8.38
C LEU A 140 -7.56 -9.16 -7.51
N ASP A 141 -7.92 -7.88 -7.54
CA ASP A 141 -9.09 -7.38 -6.81
C ASP A 141 -10.39 -7.82 -7.51
N ASP A 142 -11.41 -8.16 -6.71
CA ASP A 142 -12.69 -8.68 -7.19
C ASP A 142 -12.53 -9.81 -8.24
N PHE A 143 -11.69 -10.81 -7.92
CA PHE A 143 -11.51 -11.98 -8.75
C PHE A 143 -11.14 -13.23 -7.94
N PRO A 144 -11.80 -14.38 -8.15
CA PRO A 144 -13.03 -14.56 -8.94
C PRO A 144 -14.18 -13.68 -8.43
N SER A 145 -14.90 -13.04 -9.36
CA SER A 145 -16.06 -12.20 -9.05
C SER A 145 -17.36 -12.80 -9.50
N ALA A 146 -18.45 -12.35 -8.87
CA ALA A 146 -19.79 -12.58 -9.35
C ALA A 146 -19.97 -12.03 -10.77
N VAL A 147 -20.62 -12.83 -11.63
CA VAL A 147 -20.90 -12.50 -13.04
C VAL A 147 -22.40 -12.36 -13.34
N TYR A 148 -23.23 -12.55 -12.32
CA TYR A 148 -24.68 -12.34 -12.34
C TYR A 148 -25.05 -11.31 -11.26
N ASP A 149 -26.09 -10.52 -11.50
CA ASP A 149 -26.64 -9.59 -10.52
C ASP A 149 -27.57 -10.31 -9.50
N GLU A 150 -28.10 -9.56 -8.54
CA GLU A 150 -29.01 -10.07 -7.49
C GLU A 150 -30.29 -10.73 -8.02
N ASN A 151 -30.70 -10.39 -9.25
CA ASN A 151 -31.88 -10.94 -9.92
C ASN A 151 -31.52 -12.13 -10.82
N GLY A 152 -30.24 -12.48 -10.90
CA GLY A 152 -29.71 -13.53 -11.74
C GLY A 152 -29.60 -13.20 -13.21
N LYS A 153 -29.55 -11.91 -13.54
CA LYS A 153 -29.25 -11.46 -14.89
C LYS A 153 -27.73 -11.39 -15.08
N ALA A 154 -27.25 -11.89 -16.21
CA ALA A 154 -25.84 -11.84 -16.56
C ALA A 154 -25.35 -10.38 -16.63
N ILE A 155 -24.23 -10.10 -15.96
CA ILE A 155 -23.61 -8.77 -15.96
C ILE A 155 -22.94 -8.55 -17.32
N THR A 156 -23.22 -7.39 -17.92
CA THR A 156 -22.66 -6.97 -19.21
C THR A 156 -21.70 -5.82 -18.99
N LEU A 157 -20.54 -5.88 -19.62
CA LEU A 157 -19.53 -4.82 -19.62
C LEU A 157 -20.02 -3.62 -20.47
N LYS A 158 -19.37 -2.47 -20.32
CA LYS A 158 -19.73 -1.24 -21.05
C LYS A 158 -19.70 -1.39 -22.58
N ASN A 159 -18.89 -2.31 -23.09
CA ASN A 159 -18.77 -2.63 -24.51
C ASN A 159 -19.87 -3.59 -25.03
N GLY A 160 -20.80 -4.03 -24.18
CA GLY A 160 -21.88 -4.95 -24.54
C GLY A 160 -21.53 -6.43 -24.41
N GLU A 161 -20.29 -6.78 -24.04
CA GLU A 161 -19.87 -8.17 -23.84
C GLU A 161 -20.28 -8.68 -22.44
N GLY A 162 -20.67 -9.96 -22.32
CA GLY A 162 -20.94 -10.56 -21.01
C GLY A 162 -19.67 -10.69 -20.16
N LYS A 163 -19.71 -10.25 -18.90
CA LYS A 163 -18.57 -10.29 -17.95
C LYS A 163 -17.99 -11.71 -17.85
N SER A 164 -18.86 -12.73 -17.77
CA SER A 164 -18.43 -14.13 -17.71
C SER A 164 -17.62 -14.56 -18.94
N GLU A 165 -18.12 -14.25 -20.14
CA GLU A 165 -17.46 -14.62 -21.40
C GLU A 165 -16.12 -13.90 -21.57
N PHE A 166 -16.07 -12.61 -21.26
CA PHE A 166 -14.84 -11.82 -21.27
C PHE A 166 -13.78 -12.42 -20.33
N LEU A 167 -14.16 -12.70 -19.08
CA LEU A 167 -13.24 -13.27 -18.08
C LEU A 167 -12.72 -14.64 -18.52
N LYS A 168 -13.60 -15.51 -19.04
CA LYS A 168 -13.24 -16.87 -19.49
C LYS A 168 -12.37 -16.88 -20.73
N LYS A 169 -12.78 -16.17 -21.78
CA LYS A 169 -12.23 -16.31 -23.13
C LYS A 169 -11.05 -15.40 -23.39
N ASP A 170 -11.01 -14.25 -22.73
CA ASP A 170 -9.99 -13.24 -22.98
C ASP A 170 -9.08 -12.97 -21.78
N TRP A 171 -9.64 -12.47 -20.67
CA TRP A 171 -8.83 -11.92 -19.58
C TRP A 171 -8.07 -12.99 -18.79
N TRP A 172 -8.74 -14.01 -18.25
CA TRP A 172 -8.08 -15.02 -17.42
C TRP A 172 -7.00 -15.83 -18.17
N PRO A 173 -7.21 -16.28 -19.42
CA PRO A 173 -6.15 -16.90 -20.22
C PRO A 173 -4.91 -16.02 -20.37
N LYS A 174 -5.09 -14.71 -20.59
CA LYS A 174 -3.98 -13.75 -20.67
C LYS A 174 -3.27 -13.59 -19.32
N MET A 175 -4.00 -13.48 -18.22
CA MET A 175 -3.43 -13.39 -16.87
C MET A 175 -2.61 -14.65 -16.52
N LYS A 176 -3.11 -15.83 -16.88
CA LYS A 176 -2.36 -17.08 -16.72
C LYS A 176 -1.08 -17.10 -17.52
N LYS A 177 -1.15 -16.70 -18.80
CA LYS A 177 0.03 -16.63 -19.67
C LYS A 177 1.06 -15.67 -19.06
N PHE A 178 0.64 -14.49 -18.63
CA PHE A 178 1.49 -13.51 -17.96
C PHE A 178 2.15 -14.06 -16.69
N SER A 179 1.39 -14.72 -15.81
CA SER A 179 1.94 -15.38 -14.62
C SER A 179 3.01 -16.41 -14.95
N GLN A 180 2.82 -17.19 -16.02
CA GLN A 180 3.75 -18.24 -16.42
C GLN A 180 5.01 -17.67 -17.09
N GLU A 181 4.87 -16.66 -17.94
CA GLU A 181 6.00 -16.03 -18.65
C GLU A 181 6.91 -15.25 -17.69
N GLU A 182 6.34 -14.61 -16.67
CA GLU A 182 7.07 -13.77 -15.73
C GLU A 182 7.34 -14.43 -14.36
N ASP A 183 6.94 -15.71 -14.18
CA ASP A 183 6.99 -16.44 -12.90
C ASP A 183 6.35 -15.69 -11.72
N ILE A 184 5.18 -15.08 -11.97
CA ILE A 184 4.45 -14.28 -10.98
C ILE A 184 3.37 -15.13 -10.30
N LYS A 185 3.28 -15.06 -8.97
CA LYS A 185 2.15 -15.60 -8.21
C LYS A 185 1.17 -14.48 -7.88
N PHE A 186 -0.11 -14.74 -8.10
CA PHE A 186 -1.19 -13.82 -7.75
C PHE A 186 -1.76 -14.13 -6.37
N SER A 187 -2.23 -13.08 -5.71
CA SER A 187 -3.22 -13.18 -4.62
C SER A 187 -4.54 -12.64 -5.14
N ALA A 188 -5.55 -13.49 -5.24
CA ALA A 188 -6.83 -13.17 -5.85
C ALA A 188 -7.93 -13.17 -4.80
N TYR A 189 -8.74 -12.11 -4.74
CA TYR A 189 -9.69 -11.91 -3.65
C TYR A 189 -11.13 -12.14 -4.10
N VAL A 190 -11.76 -13.15 -3.49
CA VAL A 190 -13.10 -13.60 -3.84
C VAL A 190 -14.15 -12.68 -3.21
N THR A 191 -15.09 -12.19 -4.04
CA THR A 191 -16.35 -11.59 -3.61
C THR A 191 -17.51 -12.46 -4.07
N PHE A 192 -18.43 -12.76 -3.16
CA PHE A 192 -19.53 -13.66 -3.45
C PHE A 192 -20.69 -13.01 -4.22
N ASN A 193 -21.00 -11.74 -3.95
CA ASN A 193 -22.14 -11.04 -4.55
C ASN A 193 -21.72 -9.74 -5.25
N ALA A 194 -22.38 -9.46 -6.38
CA ALA A 194 -22.18 -8.23 -7.14
C ALA A 194 -23.11 -7.07 -6.71
N ASP A 195 -24.00 -7.30 -5.73
CA ASP A 195 -24.90 -6.27 -5.21
C ASP A 195 -24.28 -5.49 -4.06
N ASP A 196 -24.96 -4.43 -3.62
CA ASP A 196 -24.59 -3.63 -2.46
C ASP A 196 -25.60 -3.81 -1.32
N LYS A 197 -26.12 -5.04 -1.15
CA LYS A 197 -27.13 -5.30 -0.11
C LYS A 197 -26.49 -5.37 1.28
N ASN A 198 -26.99 -4.54 2.18
CA ASN A 198 -26.55 -4.38 3.58
C ASN A 198 -27.67 -4.61 4.60
N THR A 199 -28.79 -5.21 4.17
CA THR A 199 -29.97 -5.48 5.02
C THR A 199 -30.51 -6.87 4.75
N GLY A 200 -31.15 -7.48 5.76
CA GLY A 200 -31.75 -8.81 5.64
C GLY A 200 -30.72 -9.95 5.54
N GLU A 201 -31.22 -11.17 5.42
CA GLU A 201 -30.38 -12.38 5.45
C GLU A 201 -29.44 -12.49 4.24
N ALA A 202 -28.25 -13.05 4.50
CA ALA A 202 -27.27 -13.38 3.49
C ALA A 202 -27.86 -14.30 2.42
N ASN A 203 -27.64 -13.98 1.15
CA ASN A 203 -28.01 -14.84 0.04
C ASN A 203 -26.87 -14.85 -0.99
N PHE A 204 -26.73 -15.97 -1.70
CA PHE A 204 -25.61 -16.20 -2.60
C PHE A 204 -26.08 -16.47 -4.03
N LYS A 205 -27.25 -15.95 -4.42
CA LYS A 205 -27.85 -16.24 -5.73
C LYS A 205 -26.92 -15.85 -6.88
N SER A 206 -26.31 -14.67 -6.79
CA SER A 206 -25.31 -14.18 -7.74
C SER A 206 -24.20 -15.21 -7.93
N TRP A 207 -23.64 -15.71 -6.83
CA TRP A 207 -22.61 -16.76 -6.83
C TRP A 207 -23.12 -18.11 -7.37
N ASP A 208 -24.27 -18.57 -6.90
CA ASP A 208 -24.83 -19.89 -7.21
C ASP A 208 -25.18 -20.01 -8.70
N GLN A 209 -25.66 -18.92 -9.29
CA GLN A 209 -25.96 -18.82 -10.72
C GLN A 209 -24.70 -18.66 -11.57
N THR A 210 -23.60 -18.20 -10.96
CA THR A 210 -22.28 -18.11 -11.62
C THR A 210 -21.86 -19.49 -12.16
N GLY A 211 -22.21 -20.57 -11.45
CA GLY A 211 -21.90 -21.94 -11.84
C GLY A 211 -20.42 -22.10 -12.22
N LEU A 212 -19.53 -21.49 -11.42
CA LEU A 212 -18.19 -21.06 -11.80
C LEU A 212 -17.50 -21.97 -12.81
N LEU A 213 -17.45 -21.44 -14.05
CA LEU A 213 -16.44 -21.71 -15.07
C LEU A 213 -16.03 -23.19 -15.15
N ASP A 214 -16.99 -24.04 -15.46
CA ASP A 214 -16.84 -25.44 -15.87
C ASP A 214 -16.34 -26.44 -14.80
N GLY A 215 -16.60 -26.19 -13.51
CA GLY A 215 -16.31 -27.15 -12.43
C GLY A 215 -17.53 -27.49 -11.58
N LYS A 216 -17.89 -28.77 -11.44
CA LYS A 216 -18.78 -29.22 -10.35
C LYS A 216 -18.02 -29.14 -9.02
N ASN A 217 -18.72 -28.75 -7.95
CA ASN A 217 -18.20 -28.93 -6.59
C ASN A 217 -18.10 -30.44 -6.34
N GLU A 218 -16.87 -30.94 -6.15
CA GLU A 218 -16.62 -32.28 -5.63
C GLU A 218 -16.18 -32.07 -4.16
N ASP A 219 -16.89 -32.69 -3.20
CA ASP A 219 -16.59 -32.61 -1.76
C ASP A 219 -16.42 -31.19 -1.15
N GLY A 220 -17.23 -30.23 -1.64
CA GLY A 220 -17.23 -28.84 -1.15
C GLY A 220 -16.14 -27.94 -1.76
N THR A 221 -15.43 -28.39 -2.78
CA THR A 221 -14.37 -27.60 -3.42
C THR A 221 -14.64 -27.44 -4.92
N ASN A 222 -14.60 -26.20 -5.42
CA ASN A 222 -14.72 -25.97 -6.86
C ASN A 222 -13.42 -26.36 -7.57
N LYS A 223 -13.52 -27.39 -8.40
CA LYS A 223 -12.38 -27.97 -9.13
C LYS A 223 -11.65 -26.99 -10.03
N TRP A 224 -12.37 -26.05 -10.64
CA TRP A 224 -11.75 -25.02 -11.48
C TRP A 224 -10.89 -24.09 -10.62
N MET A 225 -11.41 -23.56 -9.50
CA MET A 225 -10.65 -22.69 -8.61
C MET A 225 -9.41 -23.39 -8.03
N THR A 226 -9.54 -24.66 -7.62
CA THR A 226 -8.37 -25.44 -7.17
C THR A 226 -7.32 -25.58 -8.26
N ASN A 227 -7.72 -25.91 -9.49
CA ASN A 227 -6.79 -26.10 -10.59
C ASN A 227 -6.12 -24.80 -11.05
N GLU A 228 -6.89 -23.71 -11.07
CA GLU A 228 -6.46 -22.45 -11.66
C GLU A 228 -5.74 -21.55 -10.66
N PHE A 229 -5.95 -21.74 -9.36
CA PHE A 229 -5.25 -20.99 -8.31
C PHE A 229 -4.36 -21.87 -7.44
N THR A 230 -4.96 -22.75 -6.65
CA THR A 230 -4.24 -23.51 -5.61
C THR A 230 -3.12 -24.38 -6.19
N ASN A 231 -3.41 -25.20 -7.20
CA ASN A 231 -2.44 -26.10 -7.83
C ASN A 231 -1.34 -25.35 -8.60
N ARG A 232 -1.54 -24.07 -8.90
CA ARG A 232 -0.57 -23.19 -9.58
C ARG A 232 0.23 -22.32 -8.63
N GLY A 233 -0.05 -22.42 -7.32
CA GLY A 233 0.62 -21.65 -6.27
C GLY A 233 0.14 -20.20 -6.14
N HIS A 234 -1.07 -19.89 -6.61
CA HIS A 234 -1.72 -18.62 -6.33
C HIS A 234 -2.45 -18.68 -4.98
N GLU A 235 -2.57 -17.52 -4.32
CA GLU A 235 -3.38 -17.36 -3.11
C GLU A 235 -4.82 -17.00 -3.50
N LEU A 236 -5.78 -17.58 -2.76
CA LEU A 236 -7.16 -17.12 -2.72
C LEU A 236 -7.41 -16.43 -1.37
N GLY A 237 -7.68 -15.13 -1.42
CA GLY A 237 -8.04 -14.30 -0.28
C GLY A 237 -9.53 -13.98 -0.24
N PHE A 238 -10.00 -13.43 0.87
CA PHE A 238 -11.38 -12.98 1.03
C PHE A 238 -11.50 -11.49 0.69
N ARG A 239 -12.51 -11.11 -0.07
CA ARG A 239 -12.80 -9.68 -0.29
C ARG A 239 -14.05 -9.20 0.42
N GLY A 240 -15.03 -10.09 0.57
CA GLY A 240 -16.27 -9.76 1.25
C GLY A 240 -17.43 -10.61 0.77
N TYR A 241 -18.53 -10.52 1.52
CA TYR A 241 -19.83 -11.01 1.07
C TYR A 241 -20.23 -10.32 -0.24
N ASN A 242 -20.02 -9.01 -0.33
CA ASN A 242 -20.28 -8.17 -1.48
C ASN A 242 -19.27 -7.01 -1.59
N ASP A 243 -19.51 -6.02 -2.46
CA ASP A 243 -18.58 -4.90 -2.71
C ASP A 243 -18.70 -3.74 -1.70
N LEU A 244 -19.44 -3.94 -0.61
CA LEU A 244 -19.57 -2.93 0.45
C LEU A 244 -18.45 -3.01 1.49
N SER A 245 -17.89 -1.84 1.81
CA SER A 245 -16.94 -1.71 2.91
C SER A 245 -17.60 -2.08 4.24
N LEU A 246 -16.92 -2.91 5.04
CA LEU A 246 -17.39 -3.29 6.37
C LEU A 246 -17.20 -2.11 7.33
N SER A 247 -18.25 -1.31 7.49
CA SER A 247 -18.24 -0.10 8.30
C SER A 247 -19.62 0.20 8.86
N LYS A 248 -19.68 0.89 10.01
CA LYS A 248 -20.91 1.36 10.64
C LYS A 248 -21.72 2.29 9.75
N GLU A 249 -21.05 3.07 8.91
CA GLU A 249 -21.69 4.01 7.98
C GLU A 249 -22.56 3.25 6.96
N LEU A 250 -22.07 2.13 6.45
CA LEU A 250 -22.76 1.32 5.45
C LEU A 250 -23.61 0.22 6.07
N TRP A 251 -23.25 -0.27 7.25
CA TRP A 251 -23.92 -1.37 7.93
C TRP A 251 -24.39 -0.88 9.31
N GLN A 252 -25.66 -0.48 9.39
CA GLN A 252 -26.23 0.07 10.62
C GLN A 252 -26.35 -0.97 11.73
N ASP A 253 -26.50 -2.24 11.36
CA ASP A 253 -26.59 -3.38 12.26
C ASP A 253 -25.29 -4.19 12.22
N THR A 254 -24.55 -4.16 13.32
CA THR A 254 -23.28 -4.90 13.44
C THR A 254 -23.46 -6.40 13.51
N ASP A 255 -24.62 -6.88 13.99
CA ASP A 255 -24.91 -8.31 14.04
C ASP A 255 -25.08 -8.83 12.61
N LEU A 256 -25.71 -8.03 11.74
CA LEU A 256 -25.84 -8.34 10.33
C LEU A 256 -24.48 -8.44 9.60
N ILE A 257 -23.50 -7.60 9.97
CA ILE A 257 -22.12 -7.73 9.45
C ILE A 257 -21.57 -9.11 9.82
N LEU A 258 -21.67 -9.48 11.09
CA LEU A 258 -21.13 -10.75 11.58
C LEU A 258 -21.85 -11.96 10.95
N GLU A 259 -23.17 -11.89 10.82
CA GLU A 259 -23.98 -12.93 10.17
C GLU A 259 -23.58 -13.14 8.71
N ASN A 260 -23.43 -12.06 7.93
CA ASN A 260 -22.98 -12.14 6.53
C ASN A 260 -21.56 -12.71 6.41
N ILE A 261 -20.66 -12.34 7.32
CA ILE A 261 -19.29 -12.88 7.32
C ILE A 261 -19.30 -14.38 7.67
N LYS A 262 -20.06 -14.81 8.67
CA LYS A 262 -20.20 -16.24 9.02
C LYS A 262 -20.85 -17.04 7.88
N ALA A 263 -21.87 -16.47 7.23
CA ALA A 263 -22.48 -17.09 6.07
C ALA A 263 -21.48 -17.22 4.91
N SER A 264 -20.61 -16.21 4.71
CA SER A 264 -19.55 -16.23 3.72
C SER A 264 -18.46 -17.25 4.04
N GLU A 265 -18.16 -17.48 5.32
CA GLU A 265 -17.20 -18.49 5.76
C GLU A 265 -17.71 -19.90 5.44
N LYS A 266 -18.95 -20.21 5.81
CA LYS A 266 -19.59 -21.46 5.40
C LYS A 266 -19.63 -21.61 3.88
N LYS A 267 -19.97 -20.53 3.15
CA LYS A 267 -19.98 -20.55 1.69
C LYS A 267 -18.60 -20.82 1.11
N TRP A 268 -17.55 -20.28 1.74
CA TRP A 268 -16.17 -20.52 1.37
C TRP A 268 -15.80 -22.00 1.47
N GLU A 269 -16.10 -22.63 2.60
CA GLU A 269 -15.81 -24.05 2.80
C GLU A 269 -16.57 -24.98 1.84
N GLU A 270 -17.79 -24.59 1.45
CA GLU A 270 -18.65 -25.36 0.56
C GLU A 270 -18.35 -25.19 -0.93
N ASN A 271 -17.76 -24.05 -1.34
CA ASN A 271 -17.64 -23.69 -2.75
C ASN A 271 -16.24 -23.28 -3.18
N ILE A 272 -15.37 -22.84 -2.27
CA ILE A 272 -14.03 -22.34 -2.61
C ILE A 272 -12.98 -23.38 -2.26
N SER A 273 -12.82 -23.66 -0.97
CA SER A 273 -11.74 -24.47 -0.43
C SER A 273 -12.01 -24.84 1.01
N LYS A 274 -11.59 -26.05 1.41
CA LYS A 274 -11.57 -26.48 2.82
C LYS A 274 -10.60 -25.69 3.69
N SER A 275 -9.63 -24.99 3.08
CA SER A 275 -8.75 -24.07 3.79
C SER A 275 -9.34 -22.67 3.74
N LEU A 276 -9.59 -22.09 4.91
CA LEU A 276 -10.05 -20.72 5.04
C LEU A 276 -8.96 -19.72 4.60
N PRO A 277 -9.35 -18.56 4.07
CA PRO A 277 -8.41 -17.55 3.58
C PRO A 277 -7.63 -16.92 4.75
N THR A 278 -6.40 -16.49 4.46
CA THR A 278 -5.51 -15.84 5.45
C THR A 278 -5.41 -14.33 5.28
N SER A 279 -5.77 -13.83 4.10
CA SER A 279 -5.73 -12.41 3.75
C SER A 279 -7.11 -11.90 3.35
N TYR A 280 -7.34 -10.62 3.64
CA TYR A 280 -8.56 -9.90 3.30
C TYR A 280 -8.26 -8.57 2.61
N VAL A 281 -8.96 -8.26 1.52
CA VAL A 281 -8.95 -6.92 0.90
C VAL A 281 -10.26 -6.22 1.22
N ALA A 282 -10.17 -5.01 1.77
CA ALA A 282 -11.35 -4.22 2.07
C ALA A 282 -11.94 -3.60 0.79
N PRO A 283 -13.24 -3.81 0.50
CA PRO A 283 -13.90 -3.10 -0.59
C PRO A 283 -13.73 -1.59 -0.44
N ASN A 284 -13.46 -0.90 -1.55
CA ASN A 284 -13.14 0.53 -1.59
C ASN A 284 -11.96 0.96 -0.69
N ASN A 285 -11.09 0.02 -0.29
CA ASN A 285 -9.96 0.22 0.62
C ASN A 285 -10.34 0.78 2.01
N LYS A 286 -11.60 0.56 2.44
CA LYS A 286 -12.14 1.09 3.69
C LYS A 286 -12.66 -0.01 4.60
N ILE A 287 -12.32 0.09 5.88
CA ILE A 287 -12.87 -0.77 6.93
C ILE A 287 -12.74 -0.07 8.28
N ASP A 288 -13.74 -0.19 9.14
CA ASP A 288 -13.65 0.34 10.51
C ASP A 288 -13.37 -0.75 11.55
N SER A 289 -13.29 -0.36 12.82
CA SER A 289 -13.03 -1.30 13.91
C SER A 289 -14.12 -2.36 14.08
N LEU A 290 -15.38 -2.06 13.72
CA LEU A 290 -16.47 -3.01 13.82
C LEU A 290 -16.35 -4.07 12.72
N GLY A 291 -16.04 -3.64 11.49
CA GLY A 291 -15.73 -4.53 10.38
C GLY A 291 -14.57 -5.48 10.72
N LEU A 292 -13.48 -4.96 11.29
CA LEU A 292 -12.33 -5.77 11.71
C LEU A 292 -12.69 -6.80 12.79
N ILE A 293 -13.49 -6.42 13.79
CA ILE A 293 -13.94 -7.34 14.84
C ILE A 293 -14.82 -8.44 14.25
N SER A 294 -15.76 -8.09 13.37
CA SER A 294 -16.66 -9.06 12.74
C SER A 294 -15.90 -10.00 11.80
N LEU A 295 -14.91 -9.51 11.05
CA LEU A 295 -14.00 -10.35 10.26
C LEU A 295 -13.26 -11.35 11.14
N LYS A 296 -12.65 -10.91 12.24
CA LYS A 296 -11.89 -11.83 13.10
C LYS A 296 -12.77 -12.88 13.76
N LYS A 297 -14.03 -12.55 14.06
CA LYS A 297 -15.02 -13.49 14.62
C LYS A 297 -15.54 -14.48 13.58
N GLY A 298 -15.76 -14.05 12.34
CA GLY A 298 -16.31 -14.89 11.27
C GLY A 298 -15.27 -15.69 10.50
N PHE A 299 -14.08 -15.12 10.28
CA PHE A 299 -12.91 -15.81 9.72
C PHE A 299 -11.70 -15.65 10.65
N PRO A 300 -11.58 -16.51 11.68
CA PRO A 300 -10.45 -16.46 12.61
C PRO A 300 -9.08 -16.65 11.94
N SER A 301 -9.03 -17.25 10.75
CA SER A 301 -7.83 -17.46 9.92
C SER A 301 -7.26 -16.19 9.31
N LEU A 302 -8.04 -15.11 9.18
CA LEU A 302 -7.56 -13.86 8.62
C LEU A 302 -6.54 -13.21 9.55
N ASN A 303 -5.35 -12.97 9.01
CA ASN A 303 -4.20 -12.36 9.69
C ASN A 303 -3.64 -11.16 8.91
N PHE A 304 -3.93 -11.05 7.60
CA PHE A 304 -3.47 -9.96 6.76
C PHE A 304 -4.68 -9.17 6.24
N VAL A 305 -4.66 -7.85 6.38
CA VAL A 305 -5.75 -6.98 5.96
C VAL A 305 -5.16 -5.89 5.06
N HIS A 306 -5.64 -5.83 3.83
CA HIS A 306 -5.20 -4.90 2.80
C HIS A 306 -6.23 -3.76 2.71
N THR A 307 -5.78 -2.57 3.08
CA THR A 307 -6.60 -1.34 3.10
C THR A 307 -5.76 -0.17 2.60
N SER A 308 -6.33 1.04 2.64
CA SER A 308 -5.60 2.24 2.30
C SER A 308 -4.49 2.57 3.31
N PHE A 309 -3.26 2.73 2.80
CA PHE A 309 -2.10 3.16 3.58
C PHE A 309 -2.32 4.53 4.24
N LEU A 310 -2.94 5.44 3.50
CA LEU A 310 -3.32 6.79 3.93
C LEU A 310 -4.84 6.87 4.10
N GLY A 311 -5.33 7.94 4.71
CA GLY A 311 -6.75 8.22 4.85
C GLY A 311 -7.15 8.58 6.27
N ASP A 312 -8.46 8.76 6.46
CA ASP A 312 -9.05 9.08 7.76
C ASP A 312 -9.43 7.80 8.49
N LEU A 313 -8.83 7.58 9.67
CA LEU A 313 -9.03 6.41 10.52
C LEU A 313 -10.50 6.19 10.89
N TYR A 314 -11.26 7.27 11.08
CA TYR A 314 -12.67 7.22 11.46
C TYR A 314 -13.60 7.01 10.28
N LYS A 315 -13.13 7.24 9.05
CA LYS A 315 -13.83 6.92 7.79
C LYS A 315 -13.33 5.61 7.15
N GLY A 316 -12.58 4.82 7.93
CA GLY A 316 -12.11 3.49 7.55
C GLY A 316 -10.83 3.44 6.71
N GLY A 317 -10.12 4.56 6.53
CA GLY A 317 -8.79 4.57 5.89
C GLY A 317 -7.63 4.53 6.90
N ASN A 318 -6.38 4.51 6.44
CA ASN A 318 -5.19 4.42 7.31
C ASN A 318 -5.26 3.24 8.30
N ARG A 319 -5.62 2.04 7.79
CA ARG A 319 -5.83 0.80 8.55
C ARG A 319 -4.83 -0.31 8.20
N GLU A 320 -3.82 0.02 7.40
CA GLU A 320 -2.66 -0.85 7.14
C GLU A 320 -1.82 -1.04 8.41
#